data_AF-A0A536IFA0-F1
#
_entry.id   AF-A0A536IFA0-F1
#
_cell.length_a   1.000
_cell.length_b   1.000
_cell.length_c   1.000
_cell.angle_alpha   90.00
_cell.angle_beta   90.00
_cell.angle_gamma   90.00
#
_symmetry.space_group_name_H-M   'P 1'
#
loop_
_entity.id
_entity.type
_entity.pdbx_description
1 polymer ?
#
loop_
_entity_poly.entity_id
_entity_poly.type
_entity_poly.pdbx_seq_one_letter_code
_entity_poly.pdbx_strand_id
1 'polypeptide(L)'
;MGRFRTSAFSRLAFTVAFAFSSLVLGIGADAGVQWCESDPVFLVNGALVDVTTAFPASYMSTLKGAVAYEVLVPSNAIATVVSLPAAVPTTATISKVLPATGLLSLGVPVVVKVTVKASASFDTKTQVTGTYLWLSSTAYGKSNVTTQVKYTLIGL
;
A
#
# COMPACT_ATOMS: atom_id res chain seq x y z
N MET A 1 56.27 45.23 -10.72
CA MET A 1 55.17 44.54 -11.44
C MET A 1 55.15 43.08 -11.02
N GLY A 2 54.10 42.59 -10.35
CA GLY A 2 54.09 41.21 -9.83
C GLY A 2 52.82 40.87 -9.04
N ARG A 3 51.65 40.96 -9.68
CA ARG A 3 50.36 40.57 -9.08
C ARG A 3 49.49 39.85 -10.12
N PHE A 4 49.87 38.65 -10.54
CA PHE A 4 49.00 37.84 -11.42
C PHE A 4 48.99 36.32 -11.15
N ARG A 5 49.76 35.81 -10.16
CA ARG A 5 49.81 34.34 -9.91
C ARG A 5 48.79 33.80 -8.89
N THR A 6 48.23 34.65 -8.03
CA THR A 6 47.30 34.21 -6.96
C THR A 6 45.88 33.94 -7.43
N SER A 7 45.42 34.63 -8.48
CA SER A 7 44.03 34.50 -8.98
C SER A 7 43.77 33.17 -9.70
N ALA A 8 44.74 32.67 -10.48
CA ALA A 8 44.59 31.42 -11.22
C ALA A 8 44.55 30.21 -10.27
N PHE A 9 45.40 30.18 -9.24
CA PHE A 9 45.39 29.13 -8.21
C PHE A 9 44.10 29.13 -7.39
N SER A 10 43.59 30.31 -7.04
CA SER A 10 42.33 30.44 -6.29
C SER A 10 41.12 29.96 -7.08
N ARG A 11 41.07 30.24 -8.40
CA ARG A 11 40.02 29.73 -9.28
C ARG A 11 40.07 28.21 -9.42
N LEU A 12 41.27 27.65 -9.58
CA LEU A 12 41.47 26.19 -9.71
C LEU A 12 41.08 25.45 -8.42
N ALA A 13 41.43 26.01 -7.26
CA ALA A 13 41.01 25.50 -5.96
C ALA A 13 39.49 25.53 -5.79
N PHE A 14 38.82 26.59 -6.27
CA PHE A 14 37.37 26.70 -6.22
C PHE A 14 36.67 25.66 -7.09
N THR A 15 37.17 25.42 -8.32
CA THR A 15 36.61 24.40 -9.22
C THR A 15 36.80 22.99 -8.68
N VAL A 16 37.96 22.69 -8.09
CA VAL A 16 38.23 21.39 -7.46
C VAL A 16 37.34 21.20 -6.23
N ALA A 17 37.21 22.20 -5.36
CA ALA A 17 36.32 22.15 -4.19
C ALA A 17 34.85 21.99 -4.59
N PHE A 18 34.40 22.68 -5.65
CA PHE A 18 33.05 22.56 -6.15
C PHE A 18 32.79 21.18 -6.77
N ALA A 19 33.72 20.66 -7.57
CA ALA A 19 33.62 19.31 -8.14
C ALA A 19 33.62 18.22 -7.05
N PHE A 20 34.48 18.36 -6.04
CA PHE A 20 34.52 17.43 -4.91
C PHE A 20 33.25 17.49 -4.07
N SER A 21 32.71 18.69 -3.83
CA SER A 21 31.43 18.87 -3.13
C SER A 21 30.27 18.25 -3.90
N SER A 22 30.25 18.37 -5.24
CA SER A 22 29.23 17.74 -6.06
C SER A 22 29.33 16.21 -6.09
N LEU A 23 30.53 15.63 -5.97
CA LEU A 23 30.69 14.18 -5.82
C LEU A 23 30.22 13.68 -4.46
N VAL A 24 30.53 14.40 -3.37
CA VAL A 24 30.14 14.03 -2.00
C VAL A 24 28.62 14.19 -1.79
N LEU A 25 27.96 15.11 -2.50
CA LEU A 25 26.50 15.22 -2.48
C LEU A 25 25.80 14.29 -3.48
N GLY A 26 26.55 13.68 -4.42
CA GLY A 26 26.04 12.74 -5.42
C GLY A 26 26.13 11.26 -5.01
N ILE A 27 26.85 10.94 -3.93
CA ILE A 27 26.87 9.60 -3.34
C ILE A 27 25.54 9.33 -2.61
N GLY A 28 24.58 8.81 -3.38
CA GLY A 28 23.43 8.09 -2.86
C GLY A 28 22.21 8.95 -2.61
N ALA A 29 21.46 9.26 -3.68
CA ALA A 29 20.01 9.30 -3.52
C ALA A 29 19.57 7.86 -3.21
N ASP A 30 19.47 7.51 -1.94
CA ASP A 30 18.76 6.31 -1.49
C ASP A 30 17.28 6.57 -1.79
N ALA A 31 16.88 6.20 -3.02
CA ALA A 31 15.48 5.99 -3.31
C ALA A 31 15.10 4.81 -2.42
N GLY A 32 14.50 5.11 -1.27
CA GLY A 32 14.13 4.12 -0.28
C GLY A 32 13.37 2.93 -0.89
N VAL A 33 13.17 1.88 -0.11
CA VAL A 33 12.52 0.63 -0.53
C VAL A 33 11.33 0.91 -1.47
N GLN A 34 11.42 0.48 -2.73
CA GLN A 34 10.31 0.58 -3.67
C GLN A 34 9.19 -0.36 -3.18
N TRP A 35 7.95 0.15 -3.10
CA TRP A 35 6.80 -0.62 -2.67
C TRP A 35 5.93 -1.00 -3.87
N CYS A 36 5.44 -2.23 -3.87
CA CYS A 36 4.34 -2.68 -4.72
C CYS A 36 3.05 -2.57 -3.92
N GLU A 37 1.99 -2.11 -4.58
CA GLU A 37 0.68 -1.95 -3.98
C GLU A 37 -0.38 -2.69 -4.82
N SER A 38 -1.34 -3.28 -4.12
CA SER A 38 -2.56 -3.85 -4.68
C SER A 38 -3.74 -3.21 -3.98
N ASP A 39 -4.57 -2.51 -4.73
CA ASP A 39 -5.66 -1.62 -4.31
C ASP A 39 -7.02 -1.99 -4.94
N PRO A 40 -7.58 -3.19 -4.69
CA PRO A 40 -8.96 -3.49 -5.07
C PRO A 40 -9.96 -2.59 -4.35
N VAL A 41 -10.97 -2.13 -5.09
CA VAL A 41 -12.09 -1.35 -4.54
C VAL A 41 -13.34 -2.22 -4.50
N PHE A 42 -14.03 -2.15 -3.37
CA PHE A 42 -15.29 -2.84 -3.10
C PHE A 42 -16.41 -1.82 -2.85
N LEU A 43 -17.63 -2.18 -3.19
CA LEU A 43 -18.84 -1.47 -2.80
C LEU A 43 -19.59 -2.36 -1.82
N VAL A 44 -19.91 -1.87 -0.62
CA VAL A 44 -20.67 -2.58 0.41
C VAL A 44 -21.77 -1.65 0.93
N ASN A 45 -23.03 -2.03 0.71
CA ASN A 45 -24.22 -1.25 1.05
C ASN A 45 -24.15 0.21 0.58
N GLY A 46 -23.63 0.45 -0.62
CA GLY A 46 -23.47 1.79 -1.19
C GLY A 46 -22.21 2.54 -0.74
N ALA A 47 -21.48 2.04 0.26
CA ALA A 47 -20.20 2.58 0.68
C ALA A 47 -19.04 1.96 -0.13
N LEU A 48 -18.21 2.81 -0.73
CA LEU A 48 -16.97 2.39 -1.37
C LEU A 48 -15.89 2.17 -0.32
N VAL A 49 -15.14 1.07 -0.50
CA VAL A 49 -14.09 0.58 0.37
C VAL A 49 -12.88 0.27 -0.49
N ASP A 50 -11.83 1.06 -0.30
CA ASP A 50 -10.52 0.82 -0.88
C ASP A 50 -9.69 -0.05 0.08
N VAL A 51 -9.12 -1.13 -0.42
CA VAL A 51 -8.24 -2.01 0.35
C VAL A 51 -6.87 -2.04 -0.31
N THR A 52 -5.95 -1.24 0.21
CA THR A 52 -4.57 -1.17 -0.27
C THR A 52 -3.67 -2.13 0.50
N THR A 53 -3.05 -3.09 -0.16
CA THR A 53 -2.00 -3.94 0.43
C THR A 53 -0.65 -3.62 -0.20
N ALA A 54 0.28 -3.13 0.62
CA ALA A 54 1.63 -2.79 0.23
C ALA A 54 2.65 -3.83 0.72
N PHE A 55 3.66 -4.11 -0.11
CA PHE A 55 4.82 -4.95 0.22
C PHE A 55 6.06 -4.51 -0.58
N PRO A 56 7.28 -4.85 -0.16
CA PRO A 56 8.49 -4.43 -0.88
C PRO A 56 8.56 -5.03 -2.29
N ALA A 57 8.84 -4.19 -3.29
CA ALA A 57 8.87 -4.58 -4.70
C ALA A 57 9.93 -5.64 -5.01
N SER A 58 10.99 -5.74 -4.20
CA SER A 58 12.00 -6.79 -4.29
C SER A 58 11.42 -8.21 -4.18
N TYR A 59 10.24 -8.36 -3.55
CA TYR A 59 9.56 -9.64 -3.40
C TYR A 59 8.50 -9.92 -4.48
N MET A 60 8.29 -9.02 -5.45
CA MET A 60 7.28 -9.22 -6.52
C MET A 60 7.53 -10.50 -7.32
N SER A 61 8.78 -10.83 -7.61
CA SER A 61 9.17 -12.07 -8.31
C SER A 61 8.97 -13.35 -7.47
N THR A 62 8.77 -13.21 -6.16
CA THR A 62 8.55 -14.33 -5.24
C THR A 62 7.07 -14.69 -5.09
N LEU A 63 6.15 -13.89 -5.64
CA LEU A 63 4.72 -14.15 -5.57
C LEU A 63 4.36 -15.45 -6.30
N LYS A 64 3.58 -16.32 -5.63
CA LYS A 64 3.13 -17.61 -6.16
C LYS A 64 1.76 -17.55 -6.83
N GLY A 65 1.30 -16.35 -7.18
CA GLY A 65 0.00 -16.12 -7.78
C GLY A 65 -0.56 -14.75 -7.39
N ALA A 66 -1.86 -14.58 -7.66
CA ALA A 66 -2.55 -13.34 -7.33
C ALA A 66 -2.69 -13.14 -5.81
N VAL A 67 -2.65 -11.88 -5.37
CA VAL A 67 -3.02 -11.49 -4.01
C VAL A 67 -4.50 -11.80 -3.82
N ALA A 68 -4.83 -12.58 -2.80
CA ALA A 68 -6.18 -13.04 -2.56
C ALA A 68 -6.86 -12.17 -1.50
N TYR A 69 -7.96 -11.55 -1.88
CA TYR A 69 -8.84 -10.78 -1.01
C TYR A 69 -10.16 -11.53 -0.83
N GLU A 70 -10.55 -11.76 0.42
CA GLU A 70 -11.87 -12.26 0.79
C GLU A 70 -12.54 -11.23 1.71
N VAL A 71 -13.64 -10.65 1.23
CA VAL A 71 -14.44 -9.69 1.99
C VAL A 71 -15.66 -10.40 2.56
N LEU A 72 -15.70 -10.53 3.88
CA LEU A 72 -16.80 -11.10 4.62
C LEU A 72 -17.79 -9.98 4.98
N VAL A 73 -19.04 -10.15 4.56
CA VAL A 73 -20.14 -9.19 4.80
C VAL A 73 -21.36 -9.89 5.42
N PRO A 74 -22.31 -9.14 6.01
CA PRO A 74 -23.58 -9.68 6.48
C PRO A 74 -24.34 -10.39 5.36
N SER A 75 -25.10 -11.43 5.70
CA SER A 75 -25.88 -12.20 4.73
C SER A 75 -26.88 -11.36 3.91
N ASN A 76 -27.40 -10.28 4.52
CA ASN A 76 -28.31 -9.32 3.90
C ASN A 76 -27.62 -8.10 3.28
N ALA A 77 -26.29 -8.02 3.27
CA ALA A 77 -25.58 -6.90 2.65
C ALA A 77 -25.54 -7.03 1.12
N ILE A 78 -25.63 -5.88 0.44
CA ILE A 78 -25.35 -5.72 -0.98
C ILE A 78 -23.85 -5.42 -1.09
N ALA A 79 -23.09 -6.27 -1.77
CA ALA A 79 -21.67 -6.05 -1.95
C ALA A 79 -21.20 -6.48 -3.34
N THR A 80 -20.29 -5.72 -3.95
CA THR A 80 -19.68 -6.02 -5.24
C THR A 80 -18.23 -5.58 -5.28
N VAL A 81 -17.43 -6.23 -6.12
CA VAL A 81 -16.10 -5.77 -6.50
C VAL A 81 -16.29 -4.68 -7.56
N VAL A 82 -15.68 -3.51 -7.35
CA VAL A 82 -15.78 -2.35 -8.24
C VAL A 82 -14.59 -2.30 -9.19
N SER A 83 -13.39 -2.52 -8.64
CA SER A 83 -12.17 -2.55 -9.43
C SER A 83 -11.19 -3.57 -8.88
N LEU A 84 -10.38 -4.11 -9.78
CA LEU A 84 -9.21 -4.92 -9.47
C LEU A 84 -8.00 -4.26 -10.15
N PRO A 85 -6.88 -4.07 -9.44
CA PRO A 85 -5.68 -3.51 -10.03
C PRO A 85 -5.06 -4.46 -11.04
N ALA A 86 -4.46 -3.89 -12.09
CA ALA A 86 -3.77 -4.65 -13.13
C ALA A 86 -2.26 -4.82 -12.85
N ALA A 87 -1.67 -3.94 -12.02
CA ALA A 87 -0.22 -3.90 -11.79
C ALA A 87 0.29 -5.08 -10.96
N VAL A 88 -0.47 -5.46 -9.92
CA VAL A 88 -0.24 -6.67 -9.14
C VAL A 88 -1.39 -7.62 -9.42
N PRO A 89 -1.16 -8.88 -9.81
CA PRO A 89 -2.25 -9.82 -10.03
C PRO A 89 -3.07 -9.96 -8.75
N THR A 90 -4.37 -9.70 -8.85
CA THR A 90 -5.26 -9.63 -7.68
C THR A 90 -6.55 -10.40 -7.93
N THR A 91 -6.99 -11.15 -6.92
CA THR A 91 -8.25 -11.89 -6.91
C THR A 91 -9.07 -11.42 -5.74
N ALA A 92 -10.35 -11.16 -5.96
CA ALA A 92 -11.26 -10.72 -4.92
C ALA A 92 -12.52 -11.58 -4.88
N THR A 93 -12.93 -11.92 -3.67
CA THR A 93 -14.10 -12.76 -3.38
C THR A 93 -14.93 -12.11 -2.29
N ILE A 94 -16.25 -12.22 -2.39
CA ILE A 94 -17.19 -11.67 -1.42
C ILE A 94 -17.97 -12.83 -0.80
N SER A 95 -17.87 -12.95 0.52
CA SER A 95 -18.45 -14.03 1.31
C SER A 95 -19.52 -13.48 2.25
N LYS A 96 -20.79 -13.75 1.96
CA LYS A 96 -21.95 -13.27 2.75
C LYS A 96 -22.26 -14.15 3.96
N VAL A 97 -21.30 -14.27 4.88
CA VAL A 97 -21.34 -15.25 5.99
C VAL A 97 -21.49 -14.63 7.38
N LEU A 98 -21.43 -13.30 7.50
CA LEU A 98 -21.63 -12.64 8.79
C LEU A 98 -23.13 -12.60 9.13
N PRO A 99 -23.49 -12.53 10.43
CA PRO A 99 -24.88 -12.38 10.85
C PRO A 99 -25.55 -11.18 10.18
N ALA A 100 -26.82 -11.33 9.83
CA ALA A 100 -27.60 -10.26 9.23
C ALA A 100 -27.64 -9.03 10.15
N THR A 101 -27.44 -7.84 9.60
CA THR A 101 -27.62 -6.59 10.33
C THR A 101 -29.09 -6.16 10.29
N GLY A 102 -29.62 -5.69 11.42
CA GLY A 102 -30.98 -5.19 11.51
C GLY A 102 -31.21 -3.96 10.63
N LEU A 103 -32.46 -3.71 10.22
CA LEU A 103 -32.84 -2.57 9.37
C LEU A 103 -32.48 -1.20 9.99
N LEU A 104 -32.39 -1.13 11.31
CA LEU A 104 -32.00 0.06 12.09
C LEU A 104 -30.51 0.07 12.49
N SER A 105 -29.73 -0.90 12.01
CA SER A 105 -28.32 -0.99 12.33
C SER A 105 -27.56 0.06 11.53
N LEU A 106 -27.09 1.10 12.22
CA LEU A 106 -26.26 2.17 11.66
C LEU A 106 -24.88 1.66 11.18
N GLY A 107 -24.52 0.41 11.49
CA GLY A 107 -23.21 -0.17 11.23
C GLY A 107 -23.28 -1.51 10.51
N VAL A 108 -22.57 -1.64 9.40
CA VAL A 108 -22.38 -2.88 8.66
C VAL A 108 -21.00 -3.45 9.02
N PRO A 109 -20.91 -4.55 9.78
CA PRO A 109 -19.62 -5.15 10.10
C PRO A 109 -19.03 -5.80 8.85
N VAL A 110 -17.76 -5.52 8.57
CA VAL A 110 -17.03 -6.09 7.44
C VAL A 110 -15.71 -6.65 7.96
N VAL A 111 -15.34 -7.83 7.44
CA VAL A 111 -14.03 -8.42 7.71
C VAL A 111 -13.33 -8.68 6.39
N VAL A 112 -12.21 -8.00 6.17
CA VAL A 112 -11.37 -8.20 5.00
C VAL A 112 -10.25 -9.14 5.39
N LYS A 113 -10.13 -10.26 4.67
CA LYS A 113 -9.01 -11.17 4.75
C LYS A 113 -8.14 -10.98 3.52
N VAL A 114 -6.84 -10.79 3.74
CA VAL A 114 -5.85 -10.67 2.68
C VAL A 114 -4.79 -11.75 2.85
N THR A 115 -4.48 -12.44 1.76
CA THR A 115 -3.40 -13.43 1.71
C THR A 115 -2.49 -13.14 0.53
N VAL A 116 -1.24 -12.78 0.82
CA VAL A 116 -0.17 -12.64 -0.17
C VAL A 116 0.62 -13.94 -0.19
N LYS A 117 0.43 -14.79 -1.21
CA LYS A 117 1.16 -16.07 -1.33
C LYS A 117 2.50 -15.84 -2.01
N ALA A 118 3.60 -16.24 -1.37
CA ALA A 118 4.95 -16.06 -1.89
C ALA A 118 5.90 -17.21 -1.51
N SER A 119 7.01 -17.39 -2.23
CA SER A 119 8.08 -18.31 -1.83
C SER A 119 8.91 -17.78 -0.66
N ALA A 120 9.00 -16.46 -0.50
CA ALA A 120 9.69 -15.79 0.61
C ALA A 120 8.70 -15.28 1.68
N SER A 121 9.21 -15.10 2.90
CA SER A 121 8.48 -14.48 4.02
C SER A 121 8.89 -13.01 4.16
N PHE A 122 7.94 -12.08 4.08
CA PHE A 122 8.18 -10.64 4.18
C PHE A 122 6.98 -9.93 4.82
N ASP A 123 7.19 -8.72 5.32
CA ASP A 123 6.14 -7.93 5.95
C ASP A 123 5.22 -7.29 4.92
N THR A 124 3.93 -7.31 5.22
CA THR A 124 2.87 -6.73 4.38
C THR A 124 2.07 -5.74 5.21
N LYS A 125 1.70 -4.61 4.61
CA LYS A 125 0.82 -3.63 5.23
C LYS A 125 -0.50 -3.61 4.47
N THR A 126 -1.62 -3.84 5.14
CA THR A 126 -2.95 -3.68 4.54
C THR A 126 -3.64 -2.50 5.18
N GLN A 127 -4.08 -1.54 4.37
CA GLN A 127 -4.85 -0.39 4.77
C GLN A 127 -6.22 -0.45 4.12
N VAL A 128 -7.26 -0.22 4.90
CA VAL A 128 -8.63 -0.11 4.45
C VAL A 128 -9.06 1.33 4.62
N THR A 129 -9.51 1.95 3.53
CA THR A 129 -10.00 3.33 3.50
C THR A 129 -11.43 3.35 2.95
N GLY A 130 -12.36 3.95 3.67
CA GLY A 130 -13.74 4.12 3.21
C GLY A 130 -14.00 5.51 2.61
N THR A 131 -14.93 5.62 1.66
CA THR A 131 -15.32 6.90 1.06
C THR A 131 -16.00 7.87 2.03
N TYR A 132 -16.55 7.37 3.13
CA TYR A 132 -16.95 8.20 4.26
C TYR A 132 -15.72 8.37 5.17
N LEU A 133 -15.14 9.58 5.14
CA LEU A 133 -13.86 10.10 5.69
C LEU A 133 -13.41 9.67 7.11
N TRP A 134 -14.12 8.74 7.75
CA TRP A 134 -13.93 8.28 9.12
C TRP A 134 -13.41 6.84 9.19
N LEU A 135 -13.49 6.06 8.10
CA LEU A 135 -12.95 4.70 8.07
C LEU A 135 -11.52 4.71 7.53
N SER A 136 -10.56 4.57 8.44
CA SER A 136 -9.18 4.20 8.13
C SER A 136 -8.75 3.11 9.11
N SER A 137 -8.44 1.91 8.61
CA SER A 137 -7.95 0.81 9.42
C SER A 137 -6.70 0.23 8.79
N THR A 138 -5.63 0.08 9.56
CA THR A 138 -4.38 -0.50 9.08
C THR A 138 -4.06 -1.76 9.87
N ALA A 139 -3.70 -2.82 9.17
CA ALA A 139 -3.18 -4.06 9.74
C ALA A 139 -1.81 -4.38 9.14
N TYR A 140 -0.91 -4.82 9.99
CA TYR A 140 0.39 -5.35 9.60
C TYR A 140 0.35 -6.87 9.66
N GLY A 141 0.94 -7.51 8.66
CA GLY A 141 0.98 -8.97 8.55
C GLY A 141 2.26 -9.42 7.86
N LYS A 142 2.29 -10.70 7.50
CA LYS A 142 3.37 -11.30 6.71
C LYS A 142 2.82 -12.03 5.50
N SER A 143 3.64 -12.14 4.46
CA SER A 143 3.36 -13.05 3.34
C SER A 143 3.16 -14.48 3.85
N ASN A 144 2.35 -15.25 3.11
CA ASN A 144 1.87 -16.60 3.45
C ASN A 144 0.98 -16.69 4.70
N VAL A 145 0.65 -15.57 5.35
CA VAL A 145 -0.29 -15.51 6.47
C VAL A 145 -1.51 -14.70 6.06
N THR A 146 -2.70 -15.17 6.45
CA THR A 146 -3.93 -14.41 6.22
C THR A 146 -4.03 -13.28 7.25
N THR A 147 -3.91 -12.05 6.76
CA THR A 147 -4.11 -10.84 7.56
C THR A 147 -5.60 -10.51 7.57
N GLN A 148 -6.15 -10.19 8.74
CA GLN A 148 -7.56 -9.82 8.88
C GLN A 148 -7.69 -8.37 9.33
N VAL A 149 -8.53 -7.61 8.65
CA VAL A 149 -8.94 -6.26 9.04
C VAL A 149 -10.42 -6.29 9.34
N LYS A 150 -10.80 -5.96 10.57
CA LYS A 150 -12.19 -5.92 11.01
C LYS A 150 -12.58 -4.47 11.23
N TYR A 151 -13.69 -4.06 10.65
CA TYR A 151 -14.22 -2.72 10.82
C TYR A 151 -15.73 -2.72 10.64
N THR A 152 -16.35 -1.63 11.06
CA THR A 152 -17.77 -1.39 10.86
C THR A 152 -17.90 -0.21 9.92
N LEU A 153 -18.54 -0.43 8.76
CA LEU A 153 -18.96 0.66 7.89
C LEU A 153 -20.15 1.33 8.54
N ILE A 154 -20.01 2.61 8.86
CA ILE A 154 -21.14 3.42 9.29
C ILE A 154 -21.76 4.00 8.02
N GLY A 155 -22.98 3.55 7.70
CA GLY A 155 -23.79 4.09 6.61
C GLY A 155 -24.59 5.30 7.11
N LEU A 156 -24.80 6.28 6.24
CA LEU A 156 -25.79 7.35 6.44
C LEU A 156 -27.21 6.79 6.26
#